data_AF-A0A7W1M258-F1
#
_entry.id   AF-A0A7W1M258-F1
#
_cell.length_a   1.000
_cell.length_b   1.000
_cell.length_c   1.000
_cell.angle_alpha   90.00
_cell.angle_beta   90.00
_cell.angle_gamma   90.00
#
_symmetry.space_group_name_H-M   'P 1'
#
loop_
_entity.id
_entity.type
_entity.pdbx_description
1 polymer ?
#
loop_
_entity_poly.entity_id
_entity_poly.type
_entity_poly.pdbx_seq_one_letter_code
_entity_poly.pdbx_strand_id
1 'polypeptide(L)' 'MDGQHYALALAFDTDSSEFVRGVEIGRLWEQLKSDESVAQGVRTDNAEMILRIAEATGRRLHCEELNNEWLYATFDPPA' A
#
# COMPACT_ATOMS: atom_id res chain seq x y z
N MET A 1 18.56 13.06 -18.57
CA MET A 1 18.35 12.22 -17.37
C MET A 1 17.50 11.06 -17.84
N ASP A 2 18.05 9.85 -17.87
CA ASP A 2 17.28 8.66 -18.24
C ASP A 2 16.29 8.36 -17.12
N GLY A 3 15.01 8.62 -17.39
CA GLY A 3 13.92 8.24 -16.50
C GLY A 3 13.79 6.74 -16.52
N GLN A 4 14.19 6.07 -15.45
CA GLN A 4 13.87 4.66 -15.27
C GLN A 4 12.35 4.53 -15.15
N HIS A 5 11.72 4.07 -16.21
CA HIS A 5 10.32 3.69 -16.21
C HIS A 5 10.20 2.29 -15.61
N TYR A 6 9.59 2.21 -14.43
CA TYR A 6 9.21 0.94 -13.83
C TYR A 6 7.90 0.48 -14.47
N ALA A 7 7.89 -0.72 -15.05
CA ALA A 7 6.71 -1.37 -15.59
C ALA A 7 6.44 -2.68 -14.84
N LEU A 8 5.19 -3.15 -14.88
CA LEU A 8 4.81 -4.43 -14.28
C LEU A 8 5.59 -5.58 -14.96
N ALA A 9 6.28 -6.39 -14.16
CA ALA A 9 7.00 -7.56 -14.65
C ALA A 9 6.06 -8.64 -15.24
N LEU A 10 4.78 -8.63 -14.83
CA LEU A 10 3.68 -9.40 -15.41
C LEU A 10 2.45 -8.50 -15.49
N ALA A 11 1.88 -8.34 -16.69
CA ALA A 11 0.54 -7.76 -16.85
C ALA A 11 -0.50 -8.77 -16.36
N PHE A 12 -1.54 -8.30 -15.66
CA PHE A 12 -2.65 -9.15 -15.27
C PHE A 12 -3.58 -9.35 -16.47
N ASP A 13 -4.40 -10.40 -16.45
CA ASP A 13 -5.43 -10.62 -17.49
C ASP A 13 -6.45 -9.47 -17.58
N THR A 14 -6.48 -8.60 -16.55
CA THR A 14 -7.16 -7.32 -16.54
C THR A 14 -6.26 -6.24 -15.92
N ASP A 15 -5.96 -5.20 -16.70
CA ASP A 15 -5.23 -4.02 -16.22
C ASP A 15 -6.16 -3.00 -15.53
N SER A 16 -7.27 -3.46 -14.92
CA SER A 16 -8.17 -2.54 -14.23
C SER A 16 -7.45 -1.96 -13.01
N SER A 17 -7.46 -0.63 -12.90
CA SER A 17 -6.86 0.08 -11.76
C SER A 17 -7.48 -0.38 -10.44
N GLU A 18 -8.77 -0.71 -10.44
CA GLU A 18 -9.48 -1.25 -9.29
C GLU A 18 -8.93 -2.59 -8.83
N PHE A 19 -8.62 -3.50 -9.77
CA PHE A 19 -8.05 -4.81 -9.45
C PHE A 19 -6.66 -4.66 -8.84
N VAL A 20 -5.79 -3.87 -9.47
CA VAL A 20 -4.43 -3.61 -8.97
C VAL A 20 -4.46 -3.02 -7.56
N ARG A 21 -5.34 -2.03 -7.32
CA ARG A 21 -5.54 -1.46 -5.98
C ARG A 21 -6.00 -2.52 -4.96
N GLY A 22 -6.96 -3.35 -5.34
CA GLY A 22 -7.50 -4.40 -4.48
C GLY A 22 -6.45 -5.45 -4.10
N VAL A 23 -5.60 -5.85 -5.04
CA VAL A 23 -4.49 -6.79 -4.78
C VAL A 23 -3.45 -6.20 -3.83
N GLU A 24 -3.06 -4.94 -4.03
CA GLU A 24 -2.11 -4.24 -3.16
C GLU A 24 -2.62 -4.17 -1.72
N ILE A 25 -3.87 -3.73 -1.53
CA ILE A 25 -4.51 -3.65 -0.20
C ILE A 25 -4.70 -5.04 0.42
N GLY A 26 -5.07 -6.05 -0.38
CA GLY A 26 -5.23 -7.42 0.10
C GLY A 26 -3.93 -8.01 0.63
N ARG A 27 -2.79 -7.74 -0.03
CA ARG A 27 -1.47 -8.17 0.44
C ARG A 27 -1.06 -7.48 1.74
N LEU A 28 -1.27 -6.16 1.83
CA LEU A 28 -1.03 -5.41 3.06
C LEU A 28 -1.83 -5.99 4.23
N TRP A 29 -3.12 -6.25 4.01
CA TRP A 29 -4.00 -6.81 5.03
C TRP A 29 -3.52 -8.17 5.51
N GLU A 30 -3.11 -9.05 4.60
CA GLU A 30 -2.59 -10.37 4.97
C GLU A 30 -1.29 -10.25 5.78
N GLN A 31 -0.38 -9.37 5.39
CA GLN A 31 0.89 -9.16 6.09
C GLN A 31 0.67 -8.65 7.53
N LEU A 32 -0.28 -7.74 7.74
CA LEU A 32 -0.59 -7.19 9.07
C LEU A 32 -1.16 -8.21 10.06
N LYS A 33 -1.55 -9.41 9.59
CA LYS A 33 -2.00 -10.51 10.46
C LYS A 33 -0.83 -11.24 11.13
N SER A 34 0.32 -11.31 10.47
CA SER A 34 1.52 -11.97 11.00
C SER A 34 2.51 -10.99 11.63
N ASP A 35 2.58 -9.78 11.07
CA ASP A 35 3.65 -8.84 11.38
C ASP A 35 3.18 -7.80 12.39
N GLU A 36 3.96 -7.59 13.46
CA GLU A 36 3.65 -6.55 14.46
C GLU A 36 3.84 -5.14 13.92
N SER A 37 4.73 -4.94 12.95
CA SER A 37 4.93 -3.67 12.26
C SER A 37 5.20 -3.93 10.79
N VAL A 38 4.63 -3.09 9.92
CA VAL A 38 4.79 -3.19 8.47
C VAL A 38 5.13 -1.82 7.93
N ALA A 39 6.16 -1.73 7.09
CA ALA A 39 6.49 -0.53 6.33
C ALA A 39 6.60 -0.89 4.85
N GLN A 40 5.81 -0.23 4.00
CA GLN A 40 5.82 -0.50 2.56
C GLN A 40 5.38 0.69 1.71
N GLY A 41 5.78 0.67 0.44
CA GLY A 41 5.24 1.57 -0.58
C GLY A 41 3.82 1.17 -0.98
N VAL A 42 2.91 2.14 -1.07
CA VAL A 42 1.51 1.98 -1.48
C VAL A 42 1.15 3.09 -2.45
N ARG A 43 0.28 2.83 -3.43
CA ARG A 43 -0.14 3.87 -4.37
C ARG A 43 -0.97 4.97 -3.68
N THR A 44 -0.81 6.23 -4.11
CA THR A 44 -1.56 7.38 -3.55
C THR A 44 -3.08 7.21 -3.65
N ASP A 45 -3.57 6.57 -4.73
CA ASP A 45 -4.99 6.25 -4.92
C ASP A 45 -5.56 5.26 -3.88
N ASN A 46 -4.70 4.64 -3.07
CA ASN A 46 -5.07 3.72 -1.99
C ASN A 46 -5.02 4.38 -0.59
N ALA A 47 -4.77 5.69 -0.51
CA ALA A 47 -4.66 6.43 0.75
C ALA A 47 -5.86 6.22 1.70
N GLU A 48 -7.08 6.26 1.17
CA GLU A 48 -8.28 6.05 1.99
C GLU A 48 -8.36 4.60 2.52
N MET A 49 -7.94 3.63 1.71
CA MET A 49 -7.99 2.22 2.10
C MET A 49 -6.98 1.90 3.21
N ILE A 50 -5.78 2.47 3.17
CA ILE A 50 -4.78 2.27 4.22
C ILE A 50 -5.20 2.90 5.56
N LEU A 51 -5.90 4.04 5.52
CA LEU A 51 -6.52 4.64 6.72
C LEU A 51 -7.57 3.71 7.33
N ARG A 52 -8.46 3.14 6.51
CA ARG A 52 -9.48 2.18 6.96
C ARG A 52 -8.86 0.91 7.55
N ILE A 53 -7.74 0.43 6.99
CA ILE A 53 -6.99 -0.71 7.54
C ILE A 53 -6.44 -0.37 8.92
N ALA A 54 -5.81 0.81 9.08
CA ALA A 54 -5.25 1.24 10.35
C ALA A 54 -6.34 1.28 11.44
N GLU A 55 -7.50 1.86 11.11
CA GLU A 55 -8.67 1.89 11.99
C GLU A 55 -9.17 0.48 12.34
N ALA A 56 -9.39 -0.38 11.33
CA ALA A 56 -9.92 -1.73 11.52
C ALA A 56 -8.99 -2.64 12.34
N THR A 57 -7.68 -2.38 12.31
CA THR A 57 -6.66 -3.16 13.04
C THR A 57 -6.23 -2.51 14.36
N GLY A 58 -6.73 -1.31 14.68
CA GLY A 58 -6.33 -0.54 15.86
C GLY A 58 -4.86 -0.08 15.83
N ARG A 59 -4.26 -0.03 14.64
CA ARG A 59 -2.84 0.30 14.44
C ARG A 59 -2.64 1.79 14.21
N ARG A 60 -1.47 2.29 14.61
CA ARG A 60 -1.05 3.65 14.26
C ARG A 60 -0.49 3.63 12.83
N LEU A 61 -0.90 4.59 12.03
CA LEU A 61 -0.43 4.75 10.66
C LEU A 61 0.34 6.06 10.52
N HIS A 62 1.56 5.98 9.99
CA HIS A 62 2.33 7.11 9.51
C HIS A 62 2.50 6.99 7.99
N CYS A 63 2.40 8.10 7.27
CA CYS A 63 2.55 8.14 5.82
C CYS A 63 3.46 9.29 5.42
N GLU A 64 4.42 9.00 4.53
CA GLU A 64 5.26 9.99 3.86
C GLU A 64 5.02 9.91 2.35
N GLU A 65 4.83 11.04 1.68
CA GLU A 65 4.72 11.06 0.22
C GLU A 65 6.11 10.88 -0.41
N LEU A 66 6.27 9.86 -1.26
CA LEU A 66 7.51 9.65 -2.01
C LEU A 66 7.50 10.43 -3.33
N ASN A 67 6.34 10.47 -3.98
CA ASN A 67 6.03 11.26 -5.18
C ASN A 67 4.50 11.25 -5.41
N ASN A 68 4.05 11.87 -6.50
CA ASN A 68 2.63 11.99 -6.86
C ASN A 68 1.87 10.66 -7.02
N GLU A 69 2.56 9.51 -7.12
CA GLU A 69 1.96 8.19 -7.32
C GLU A 69 2.12 7.26 -6.11
N TRP A 70 3.06 7.54 -5.19
CA TRP A 70 3.47 6.63 -4.13
C TRP A 70 3.56 7.28 -2.76
N LEU A 71 3.04 6.56 -1.77
CA LEU A 71 3.17 6.82 -0.35
C LEU A 71 4.06 5.74 0.28
N TYR A 72 4.91 6.12 1.22
CA TYR A 72 5.54 5.19 2.15
C TYR A 72 4.70 5.12 3.43
N ALA A 73 4.04 3.99 3.65
CA ALA A 73 3.14 3.77 4.77
C ALA A 73 3.78 2.86 5.83
N THR A 74 3.78 3.31 7.09
CA THR A 74 4.26 2.56 8.24
C THR A 74 3.10 2.31 9.20
N PHE A 75 2.83 1.04 9.49
CA PHE A 75 1.86 0.57 10.46
C PHE A 75 2.56 0.06 11.71
N ASP A 76 2.31 0.71 12.84
CA ASP A 76 2.85 0.30 14.13
C ASP A 76 1.81 -0.49 14.95
N PRO A 77 2.24 -1.28 15.95
CA PRO A 77 1.33 -1.95 16.86
C PRO A 77 0.33 -0.97 17.51
N PRO A 78 -0.87 -1.47 17.91
CA PRO A 78 -1.77 -0.75 18.79
C PRO A 78 -1.04 -0.27 20.05
N ALA A 79 -1.46 0.88 20.59
CA ALA A 79 -0.92 1.43 21.84
C ALA A 79 -1.28 0.57 23.06
#